data_AF-A0AAJ1ADV8-F1
#
_entry.id   AF-A0AAJ1ADV8-F1
#
_cell.length_a   1.000
_cell.length_b   1.000
_cell.length_c   1.000
_cell.angle_alpha   90.00
_cell.angle_beta   90.00
_cell.angle_gamma   90.00
#
_symmetry.space_group_name_H-M   'P 1'
#
loop_
_entity.id
_entity.type
_entity.pdbx_description
1 polymer ?
#
loop_
_entity_poly.entity_id
_entity_poly.type
_entity_poly.pdbx_seq_one_letter_code
_entity_poly.pdbx_strand_id
1 'polypeptide(L)'
;MALKDEARGRNDIRVSFEFFPPKSEEMEGQLWHAVSQLQDWDPDFVSVTYGAGGTTKAPTLSTITRFLSQTPLATASHLTCVGATKEETHQVVDTFRKAGVMHFVALRGDAPGGAGAPYQPHPGGYANAAELVAGLKEIGDFEISVSAYPEKHPESRDTAADIDMLKRKADNGADRALTQFFFDNDNFDRYLERVRGAGISIPVVPGIMPIQNLTQLKRFAGACGTVIPAFLDERFAGFDDKAEERAKVAAEVAAEQIEDLVRRGIHDFHLYTMNRAPLVSAVLENLGLSRRQTKSAGAAA
;
A
#
# COMPACT_ATOMS: atom_id res chain seq x y z
N MET A 1 17.87 22.53 -0.23
CA MET A 1 17.13 23.70 -0.76
C MET A 1 15.68 23.48 -0.36
N ALA A 2 15.23 24.15 0.70
CA ALA A 2 13.88 23.97 1.25
C ALA A 2 12.85 24.49 0.24
N LEU A 3 12.06 23.58 -0.33
CA LEU A 3 10.91 23.96 -1.12
C LEU A 3 9.87 24.54 -0.16
N LYS A 4 9.41 25.74 -0.50
CA LYS A 4 8.38 26.48 0.22
C LYS A 4 7.09 25.68 0.20
N ASP A 5 6.53 25.42 1.38
CA ASP A 5 5.14 25.00 1.55
C ASP A 5 4.23 26.15 1.11
N GLU A 6 3.91 26.22 -0.18
CA GLU A 6 2.68 26.86 -0.62
C GLU A 6 1.52 25.94 -0.24
N ALA A 7 0.49 26.50 0.40
CA ALA A 7 -0.67 25.74 0.88
C ALA A 7 -1.33 24.99 -0.29
N ARG A 8 -1.07 23.68 -0.37
CA ARG A 8 -1.65 22.75 -1.33
C ARG A 8 -3.13 22.59 -1.01
N GLY A 9 -4.01 22.95 -1.94
CA GLY A 9 -5.46 22.82 -1.77
C GLY A 9 -5.96 21.39 -2.00
N ARG A 10 -7.28 21.15 -1.86
CA ARG A 10 -7.95 19.86 -2.18
C ARG A 10 -7.61 19.31 -3.58
N ASN A 11 -7.20 20.16 -4.52
CA ASN A 11 -6.80 19.76 -5.87
C ASN A 11 -5.41 19.11 -5.97
N ASP A 12 -4.70 18.93 -4.86
CA ASP A 12 -3.34 18.35 -4.84
C ASP A 12 -3.27 16.98 -4.15
N ILE A 13 -4.41 16.28 -4.02
CA ILE A 13 -4.41 14.91 -3.52
C ILE A 13 -3.81 14.00 -4.59
N ARG A 14 -2.71 13.33 -4.25
CA ARG A 14 -2.07 12.30 -5.06
C ARG A 14 -2.36 10.93 -4.48
N VAL A 15 -2.59 9.96 -5.36
CA VAL A 15 -2.99 8.61 -4.97
C VAL A 15 -2.10 7.58 -5.60
N SER A 16 -1.96 6.46 -4.92
CA SER A 16 -1.39 5.22 -5.45
C SER A 16 -2.30 4.05 -5.09
N PHE A 17 -2.29 2.99 -5.87
CA PHE A 17 -3.22 1.88 -5.70
C PHE A 17 -2.51 0.55 -5.51
N GLU A 18 -2.97 -0.25 -4.54
CA GLU A 18 -2.49 -1.62 -4.36
C GLU A 18 -3.46 -2.65 -4.94
N PHE A 19 -2.89 -3.58 -5.70
CA PHE A 19 -3.54 -4.76 -6.26
C PHE A 19 -2.83 -6.03 -5.82
N PHE A 20 -3.50 -7.17 -5.91
CA PHE A 20 -2.90 -8.49 -5.66
C PHE A 20 -3.05 -9.40 -6.88
N PRO A 21 -2.10 -10.33 -7.10
CA PRO A 21 -2.18 -11.25 -8.23
C PRO A 21 -3.41 -12.16 -8.12
N PRO A 22 -4.16 -12.36 -9.22
CA PRO A 22 -5.37 -13.17 -9.20
C PRO A 22 -5.04 -14.65 -9.01
N LYS A 23 -5.96 -15.41 -8.39
CA LYS A 23 -5.83 -16.86 -8.16
C LYS A 23 -6.74 -17.70 -9.07
N SER A 24 -7.56 -17.05 -9.89
CA SER A 24 -8.48 -17.66 -10.86
C SER A 24 -8.74 -16.70 -12.02
N GLU A 25 -9.29 -17.20 -13.12
CA GLU A 25 -9.70 -16.38 -14.27
C GLU A 25 -10.75 -15.33 -13.90
N GLU A 26 -11.69 -15.67 -13.00
CA GLU A 26 -12.68 -14.72 -12.49
C GLU A 26 -12.01 -13.56 -11.74
N MET A 27 -11.06 -13.86 -10.86
CA MET A 27 -10.29 -12.84 -10.14
C MET A 27 -9.40 -12.02 -11.09
N GLU A 28 -8.93 -12.62 -12.18
CA GLU A 28 -8.19 -11.91 -13.23
C GLU A 28 -9.10 -10.91 -13.94
N GLY A 29 -10.31 -11.32 -14.34
CA GLY A 29 -11.31 -10.41 -14.89
C GLY A 29 -11.65 -9.26 -13.94
N GLN A 30 -11.81 -9.56 -12.64
CA GLN A 30 -12.06 -8.56 -11.60
C GLN A 30 -10.89 -7.55 -11.48
N LEU A 31 -9.64 -8.04 -11.45
CA LEU A 31 -8.46 -7.19 -11.41
C LEU A 31 -8.40 -6.24 -12.60
N TRP A 32 -8.50 -6.75 -13.84
CA TRP A 32 -8.34 -5.91 -15.02
C TRP A 32 -9.52 -4.96 -15.26
N HIS A 33 -10.71 -5.34 -14.80
CA HIS A 33 -11.82 -4.39 -14.71
C HIS A 33 -11.52 -3.26 -13.71
N ALA A 34 -10.94 -3.58 -12.56
CA ALA A 34 -10.57 -2.55 -11.59
C ALA A 34 -9.46 -1.64 -12.13
N VAL A 35 -8.44 -2.19 -12.77
CA VAL A 35 -7.33 -1.43 -13.39
C VAL A 35 -7.85 -0.46 -14.45
N SER A 36 -8.74 -0.93 -15.34
CA SER A 36 -9.26 -0.07 -16.43
C SER A 36 -10.07 1.11 -15.92
N GLN A 37 -10.74 0.98 -14.78
CA GLN A 37 -11.47 2.06 -14.13
C GLN A 37 -10.57 2.96 -13.28
N LEU A 38 -9.55 2.38 -12.62
CA LEU A 38 -8.70 3.11 -11.69
C LEU A 38 -7.56 3.89 -12.38
N GLN A 39 -7.11 3.46 -13.57
CA GLN A 39 -6.06 4.18 -14.30
C GLN A 39 -6.43 5.62 -14.67
N ASP A 40 -7.72 5.90 -14.89
CA ASP A 40 -8.20 7.23 -15.28
C ASP A 40 -8.14 8.23 -14.12
N TRP A 41 -7.92 7.76 -12.89
CA TRP A 41 -7.67 8.58 -11.71
C TRP A 41 -6.23 9.04 -11.57
N ASP A 42 -5.37 8.72 -12.55
CA ASP A 42 -4.00 9.20 -12.63
C ASP A 42 -3.16 8.96 -11.37
N PRO A 43 -3.04 7.70 -10.91
CA PRO A 43 -2.23 7.41 -9.74
C PRO A 43 -0.74 7.64 -10.02
N ASP A 44 0.00 8.11 -9.01
CA ASP A 44 1.46 8.27 -9.06
C ASP A 44 2.15 6.94 -9.37
N PHE A 45 1.65 5.85 -8.79
CA PHE A 45 2.06 4.48 -9.08
C PHE A 45 0.99 3.47 -8.64
N VAL A 46 1.13 2.23 -9.11
CA VAL A 46 0.40 1.07 -8.60
C VAL A 46 1.37 0.04 -8.02
N SER A 47 0.98 -0.67 -6.98
CA SER A 47 1.74 -1.78 -6.41
C SER A 47 1.02 -3.11 -6.65
N VAL A 48 1.79 -4.17 -6.90
CA VAL A 48 1.28 -5.55 -6.95
C VAL A 48 1.89 -6.35 -5.82
N THR A 49 1.03 -6.98 -4.99
CA THR A 49 1.48 -7.74 -3.83
C THR A 49 2.26 -9.01 -4.20
N TYR A 50 3.07 -9.47 -3.24
CA TYR A 50 3.94 -10.63 -3.38
C TYR A 50 3.81 -11.50 -2.13
N GLY A 51 3.34 -12.72 -2.31
CA GLY A 51 3.13 -13.67 -1.22
C GLY A 51 4.43 -14.00 -0.50
N ALA A 52 4.35 -14.08 0.83
CA ALA A 52 5.46 -14.48 1.69
C ALA A 52 6.09 -15.78 1.20
N GLY A 53 7.42 -15.86 1.21
CA GLY A 53 8.17 -17.04 0.78
C GLY A 53 8.15 -17.27 -0.73
N GLY A 54 7.73 -16.28 -1.52
CA GLY A 54 7.62 -16.42 -2.97
C GLY A 54 6.46 -17.29 -3.43
N THR A 55 5.49 -17.55 -2.56
CA THR A 55 4.30 -18.36 -2.86
C THR A 55 3.48 -17.86 -4.06
N THR A 56 3.57 -16.57 -4.39
CA THR A 56 2.93 -15.99 -5.57
C THR A 56 3.91 -15.43 -6.59
N LYS A 57 5.18 -15.86 -6.61
CA LYS A 57 6.22 -15.33 -7.52
C LYS A 57 5.77 -15.27 -8.98
N ALA A 58 5.27 -16.39 -9.52
CA ALA A 58 4.84 -16.47 -10.91
C ALA A 58 3.57 -15.64 -11.20
N PRO A 59 2.49 -15.73 -10.39
CA PRO A 59 1.33 -14.84 -10.53
C PRO A 59 1.65 -13.35 -10.45
N THR A 60 2.52 -12.93 -9.51
CA THR A 60 2.94 -11.53 -9.38
C THR A 60 3.71 -11.06 -10.63
N LEU A 61 4.67 -11.86 -11.12
CA LEU A 61 5.44 -11.52 -12.31
C LEU A 61 4.54 -11.40 -13.56
N SER A 62 3.60 -12.32 -13.74
CA SER A 62 2.63 -12.26 -14.85
C SER A 62 1.80 -10.98 -14.80
N THR A 63 1.28 -10.66 -13.61
CA THR A 63 0.46 -9.46 -13.38
C THR A 63 1.25 -8.18 -13.69
N ILE A 64 2.47 -8.06 -13.17
CA ILE A 64 3.35 -6.90 -13.40
C ILE A 64 3.73 -6.76 -14.87
N THR A 65 4.09 -7.86 -15.53
CA THR A 65 4.43 -7.85 -16.96
C THR A 65 3.26 -7.32 -17.79
N ARG A 66 2.02 -7.68 -17.41
CA ARG A 66 0.82 -7.17 -18.05
C ARG A 66 0.56 -5.69 -17.74
N PHE A 67 0.78 -5.22 -16.51
CA PHE A 67 0.71 -3.79 -16.17
C PHE A 67 1.67 -2.97 -17.03
N LEU A 68 2.95 -3.37 -17.08
CA LEU A 68 4.00 -2.65 -17.82
C LEU A 68 3.79 -2.67 -19.34
N SER A 69 3.13 -3.70 -19.88
CA SER A 69 2.89 -3.81 -21.33
C SER A 69 1.55 -3.24 -21.80
N GLN A 70 0.53 -3.19 -20.94
CA GLN A 70 -0.84 -2.84 -21.33
C GLN A 70 -1.34 -1.53 -20.72
N THR A 71 -0.59 -0.91 -19.81
CA THR A 71 -1.01 0.32 -19.13
C THR A 71 0.14 1.34 -19.10
N PRO A 72 -0.14 2.64 -19.02
CA PRO A 72 0.88 3.66 -18.82
C PRO A 72 1.32 3.80 -17.36
N LEU A 73 0.82 2.95 -16.45
CA LEU A 73 0.98 3.12 -15.01
C LEU A 73 2.39 2.76 -14.55
N ALA A 74 3.02 3.67 -13.79
CA ALA A 74 4.22 3.33 -13.03
C ALA A 74 3.90 2.17 -12.08
N THR A 75 4.64 1.07 -12.19
CA THR A 75 4.30 -0.19 -11.53
C THR A 75 5.41 -0.63 -10.58
N ALA A 76 5.05 -0.74 -9.31
CA ALA A 76 5.88 -1.25 -8.24
C ALA A 76 5.61 -2.73 -7.97
N SER A 77 6.66 -3.48 -7.66
CA SER A 77 6.51 -4.84 -7.15
C SER A 77 6.70 -4.88 -5.65
N HIS A 78 5.80 -5.53 -4.92
CA HIS A 78 6.18 -6.04 -3.60
C HIS A 78 7.28 -7.10 -3.74
N LEU A 79 8.12 -7.18 -2.72
CA LEU A 79 9.17 -8.20 -2.61
C LEU A 79 9.31 -8.58 -1.13
N THR A 80 9.29 -9.89 -0.84
CA THR A 80 9.54 -10.40 0.51
C THR A 80 10.86 -11.15 0.58
N CYS A 81 11.54 -11.09 1.74
CA CYS A 81 12.79 -11.81 1.96
C CYS A 81 12.66 -13.05 2.87
N VAL A 82 11.47 -13.34 3.40
CA VAL A 82 11.21 -14.56 4.16
C VAL A 82 11.34 -15.80 3.28
N GLY A 83 11.91 -16.87 3.82
CA GLY A 83 11.91 -18.19 3.18
C GLY A 83 12.81 -18.32 1.95
N ALA A 84 13.71 -17.38 1.70
CA ALA A 84 14.65 -17.42 0.57
C ALA A 84 16.05 -16.97 0.99
N THR A 85 17.08 -17.45 0.29
CA THR A 85 18.44 -16.90 0.44
C THR A 85 18.55 -15.51 -0.20
N LYS A 86 19.64 -14.79 0.09
CA LYS A 86 19.94 -13.51 -0.57
C LYS A 86 20.07 -13.70 -2.08
N GLU A 87 20.73 -14.77 -2.52
CA GLU A 87 20.94 -15.09 -3.94
C GLU A 87 19.60 -15.36 -4.66
N GLU A 88 18.71 -16.14 -4.05
CA GLU A 88 17.37 -16.39 -4.61
C GLU A 88 16.56 -15.09 -4.69
N THR A 89 16.65 -14.25 -3.67
CA THR A 89 16.01 -12.92 -3.65
C THR A 89 16.55 -12.05 -4.79
N HIS A 90 17.87 -12.03 -5.01
CA HIS A 90 18.50 -11.28 -6.11
C HIS A 90 18.10 -11.80 -7.49
N GLN A 91 17.94 -13.11 -7.65
CA GLN A 91 17.43 -13.68 -8.90
C GLN A 91 15.98 -13.25 -9.19
N VAL A 92 15.15 -13.13 -8.15
CA VAL A 92 13.80 -12.55 -8.28
C VAL A 92 13.90 -11.10 -8.73
N VAL A 93 14.71 -10.29 -8.05
CA VAL A 93 14.91 -8.87 -8.41
C VAL A 93 15.39 -8.71 -9.85
N ASP A 94 16.38 -9.49 -10.28
CA ASP A 94 16.88 -9.44 -11.65
C ASP A 94 15.80 -9.82 -12.68
N THR A 95 14.96 -10.81 -12.36
CA THR A 95 13.81 -11.18 -13.21
C THR A 95 12.83 -10.02 -13.36
N PHE A 96 12.48 -9.35 -12.26
CA PHE A 96 11.51 -8.25 -12.25
C PHE A 96 12.10 -7.01 -12.93
N ARG A 97 13.38 -6.72 -12.69
CA ARG A 97 14.12 -5.65 -13.36
C ARG A 97 14.16 -5.86 -14.88
N LYS A 98 14.42 -7.09 -15.35
CA LYS A 98 14.38 -7.43 -16.79
C LYS A 98 12.99 -7.24 -17.41
N ALA A 99 11.92 -7.37 -16.62
CA ALA A 99 10.56 -7.06 -17.06
C ALA A 99 10.27 -5.55 -17.08
N GLY A 100 11.13 -4.71 -16.50
CA GLY A 100 11.00 -3.25 -16.46
C GLY A 100 10.67 -2.66 -15.08
N VAL A 101 10.66 -3.46 -14.01
CA VAL A 101 10.40 -2.96 -12.65
C VAL A 101 11.62 -2.23 -12.11
N MET A 102 11.44 -0.97 -11.73
CA MET A 102 12.46 -0.14 -11.08
C MET A 102 12.05 0.34 -9.67
N HIS A 103 10.82 0.02 -9.25
CA HIS A 103 10.26 0.38 -7.95
C HIS A 103 9.86 -0.89 -7.18
N PHE A 104 10.45 -1.08 -5.99
CA PHE A 104 10.14 -2.20 -5.11
C PHE A 104 9.52 -1.74 -3.79
N VAL A 105 8.49 -2.45 -3.34
CA VAL A 105 7.99 -2.37 -1.96
C VAL A 105 8.68 -3.49 -1.17
N ALA A 106 9.74 -3.14 -0.43
CA ALA A 106 10.61 -4.08 0.27
C ALA A 106 10.02 -4.46 1.64
N LEU A 107 9.69 -5.74 1.78
CA LEU A 107 8.99 -6.31 2.93
C LEU A 107 9.75 -7.50 3.49
N ARG A 108 9.55 -7.79 4.77
CA ARG A 108 10.03 -9.04 5.37
C ARG A 108 9.21 -10.23 4.84
N GLY A 109 7.88 -10.07 4.83
CA GLY A 109 6.92 -11.16 4.68
C GLY A 109 6.56 -11.78 6.02
N ASP A 110 5.39 -12.40 6.07
CA ASP A 110 4.89 -13.11 7.23
C ASP A 110 5.63 -14.42 7.45
N ALA A 111 5.68 -14.89 8.70
CA ALA A 111 6.24 -16.20 9.01
C ALA A 111 5.45 -17.32 8.29
N PRO A 112 6.10 -18.42 7.85
CA PRO A 112 5.42 -19.52 7.16
C PRO A 112 4.25 -20.15 7.93
N GLY A 113 4.23 -20.03 9.27
CA GLY A 113 3.12 -20.48 10.12
C GLY A 113 1.94 -19.50 10.21
N GLY A 114 1.98 -18.38 9.49
CA GLY A 114 0.96 -17.33 9.51
C GLY A 114 1.10 -16.37 10.70
N ALA A 115 0.06 -15.57 10.91
CA ALA A 115 0.02 -14.55 11.96
C ALA A 115 0.24 -15.16 13.35
N GLY A 116 1.22 -14.62 14.09
CA GLY A 116 1.58 -15.05 15.44
C GLY A 116 2.62 -16.17 15.50
N ALA A 117 3.01 -16.79 14.37
CA ALA A 117 4.14 -17.69 14.35
C ALA A 117 5.46 -16.89 14.45
N PRO A 118 6.46 -17.35 15.23
CA PRO A 118 7.72 -16.64 15.35
C PRO A 118 8.44 -16.60 14.00
N TYR A 119 8.78 -15.41 13.55
CA TYR A 119 9.61 -15.24 12.37
C TYR A 119 11.03 -15.74 12.65
N GLN A 120 11.56 -16.56 11.75
CA GLN A 120 12.98 -16.89 11.69
C GLN A 120 13.47 -16.65 10.26
N PRO A 121 14.58 -15.93 10.09
CA PRO A 121 15.12 -15.72 8.76
C PRO A 121 15.63 -17.04 8.18
N HIS A 122 15.52 -17.18 6.86
CA HIS A 122 16.09 -18.33 6.17
C HIS A 122 17.62 -18.33 6.36
N PRO A 123 18.29 -19.49 6.54
CA PRO A 123 19.75 -19.55 6.53
C PRO A 123 20.32 -18.92 5.25
N GLY A 124 21.20 -17.93 5.38
CA GLY A 124 21.73 -17.18 4.22
C GLY A 124 20.75 -16.19 3.59
N GLY A 125 19.57 -15.96 4.18
CA GLY A 125 18.61 -14.93 3.78
C GLY A 125 18.85 -13.58 4.46
N TYR A 126 17.98 -12.61 4.17
CA TYR A 126 17.94 -11.35 4.90
C TYR A 126 17.20 -11.50 6.23
N ALA A 127 17.72 -10.91 7.30
CA ALA A 127 17.12 -11.06 8.63
C ALA A 127 15.82 -10.25 8.80
N ASN A 128 15.66 -9.18 8.03
CA ASN A 128 14.53 -8.26 8.13
C ASN A 128 14.46 -7.36 6.88
N ALA A 129 13.39 -6.57 6.78
CA ALA A 129 13.19 -5.65 5.68
C ALA A 129 14.28 -4.56 5.57
N ALA A 130 14.92 -4.14 6.66
CA ALA A 130 16.01 -3.15 6.57
C ALA A 130 17.24 -3.72 5.85
N GLU A 131 17.60 -4.97 6.15
CA GLU A 131 18.69 -5.64 5.43
C GLU A 131 18.35 -5.90 3.96
N LEU A 132 17.08 -6.21 3.66
CA LEU A 132 16.61 -6.30 2.27
C LEU A 132 16.80 -4.96 1.53
N VAL A 133 16.42 -3.84 2.15
CA VAL A 133 16.61 -2.49 1.55
C VAL A 133 18.08 -2.24 1.22
N ALA A 134 18.99 -2.49 2.17
CA ALA A 134 20.43 -2.34 1.93
C ALA A 134 20.90 -3.22 0.78
N GLY A 135 20.49 -4.49 0.77
CA GLY A 135 20.82 -5.43 -0.28
C GLY A 135 20.29 -5.06 -1.66
N LEU A 136 19.12 -4.42 -1.75
CA LEU A 136 18.58 -3.90 -3.00
C LEU A 136 19.40 -2.71 -3.51
N LYS A 137 19.78 -1.77 -2.63
CA LYS A 137 20.62 -0.61 -3.00
C LYS A 137 22.04 -1.02 -3.42
N GLU A 138 22.56 -2.15 -2.96
CA GLU A 138 23.85 -2.69 -3.41
C GLU A 138 23.84 -3.20 -4.85
N ILE A 139 22.70 -3.69 -5.34
CA ILE A 139 22.60 -4.37 -6.64
C ILE A 139 21.94 -3.52 -7.73
N GLY A 140 21.40 -2.35 -7.38
CA GLY A 140 20.80 -1.44 -8.35
C GLY A 140 20.27 -0.15 -7.75
N ASP A 141 20.10 0.85 -8.61
CA ASP A 141 19.46 2.12 -8.28
C ASP A 141 17.94 1.99 -8.44
N PHE A 142 17.30 1.44 -7.40
CA PHE A 142 15.85 1.25 -7.36
C PHE A 142 15.18 2.31 -6.50
N GLU A 143 13.96 2.68 -6.85
CA GLU A 143 13.05 3.30 -5.90
C GLU A 143 12.55 2.24 -4.91
N ILE A 144 12.63 2.53 -3.62
CA ILE A 144 12.28 1.57 -2.56
C ILE A 144 11.24 2.16 -1.62
N SER A 145 10.08 1.55 -1.58
CA SER A 145 9.08 1.76 -0.52
C SER A 145 9.20 0.71 0.56
N VAL A 146 8.87 1.06 1.80
CA VAL A 146 8.85 0.11 2.93
C VAL A 146 7.55 0.23 3.72
N SER A 147 7.21 -0.79 4.50
CA SER A 147 6.06 -0.72 5.39
C SER A 147 6.27 0.22 6.58
N ALA A 148 5.20 0.77 7.13
CA ALA A 148 5.17 1.52 8.38
C ALA A 148 3.93 1.10 9.18
N TYR A 149 3.99 1.13 10.52
CA TYR A 149 2.89 0.65 11.37
C TYR A 149 2.52 1.72 12.40
N PRO A 150 1.49 2.56 12.12
CA PRO A 150 1.04 3.59 13.05
C PRO A 150 0.71 3.02 14.44
N GLU A 151 0.23 1.78 14.49
CA GLU A 151 -0.20 1.08 15.70
C GLU A 151 0.78 0.01 16.17
N LYS A 152 2.06 0.10 15.75
CA LYS A 152 3.15 -0.88 16.00
C LYS A 152 2.91 -2.21 15.29
N HIS A 153 3.96 -2.79 14.69
CA HIS A 153 3.86 -4.16 14.18
C HIS A 153 3.51 -5.15 15.31
N PRO A 154 2.64 -6.16 15.09
CA PRO A 154 2.24 -7.11 16.13
C PRO A 154 3.42 -7.80 16.81
N GLU A 155 4.47 -8.14 16.05
CA GLU A 155 5.68 -8.81 16.55
C GLU A 155 6.73 -7.86 17.14
N SER A 156 6.57 -6.54 17.01
CA SER A 156 7.51 -5.58 17.62
C SER A 156 7.32 -5.57 19.13
N ARG A 157 8.43 -5.60 19.89
CA ARG A 157 8.41 -5.62 21.36
C ARG A 157 7.66 -4.43 21.96
N ASP A 158 7.90 -3.25 21.40
CA ASP A 158 7.33 -1.98 21.82
C ASP A 158 7.34 -0.99 20.63
N THR A 159 6.69 0.16 20.77
CA THR A 159 6.62 1.18 19.71
C THR A 159 8.01 1.75 19.37
N ALA A 160 8.92 1.86 20.34
CA ALA A 160 10.26 2.39 20.09
C ALA A 160 11.06 1.46 19.16
N ALA A 161 11.02 0.15 19.42
CA ALA A 161 11.64 -0.85 18.56
C ALA A 161 11.07 -0.87 17.14
N ASP A 162 9.77 -0.61 16.98
CA ASP A 162 9.12 -0.52 15.67
C ASP A 162 9.58 0.72 14.88
N ILE A 163 9.70 1.87 15.56
CA ILE A 163 10.25 3.10 14.99
C ILE A 163 11.74 2.94 14.65
N ASP A 164 12.53 2.26 15.49
CA ASP A 164 13.93 1.95 15.21
C ASP A 164 14.07 1.06 13.96
N MET A 165 13.15 0.11 13.76
CA MET A 165 13.12 -0.69 12.54
C MET A 165 12.79 0.17 11.31
N LEU A 166 11.83 1.09 11.40
CA LEU A 166 11.58 2.05 10.31
C LEU A 166 12.80 2.93 10.05
N LYS A 167 13.47 3.42 11.10
CA LYS A 167 14.70 4.20 10.98
C LYS A 167 15.78 3.43 10.23
N ARG A 168 16.03 2.17 10.59
CA ARG A 168 17.00 1.32 9.87
C ARG A 168 16.64 1.13 8.40
N LYS A 169 15.35 1.00 8.07
CA LYS A 169 14.89 0.94 6.66
C LYS A 169 15.19 2.24 5.91
N ALA A 170 14.91 3.39 6.54
CA ALA A 170 15.19 4.70 5.97
C ALA A 170 16.71 4.94 5.81
N ASP A 171 17.50 4.69 6.85
CA ASP A 171 18.95 4.86 6.86
C ASP A 171 19.64 3.97 5.80
N ASN A 172 19.06 2.80 5.49
CA ASN A 172 19.54 1.90 4.45
C ASN A 172 19.11 2.30 3.02
N GLY A 173 18.36 3.39 2.87
CA GLY A 173 18.03 3.98 1.57
C GLY A 173 16.59 3.78 1.11
N ALA A 174 15.63 3.47 1.99
CA ALA A 174 14.22 3.54 1.58
C ALA A 174 13.85 4.98 1.18
N ASP A 175 13.11 5.13 0.09
CA ASP A 175 12.71 6.42 -0.48
C ASP A 175 11.38 6.92 0.12
N ARG A 176 10.50 5.99 0.55
CA ARG A 176 9.22 6.31 1.22
C ARG A 176 8.75 5.16 2.11
N ALA A 177 7.86 5.46 3.06
CA ALA A 177 7.15 4.47 3.86
C ALA A 177 5.65 4.49 3.54
N LEU A 178 5.05 3.33 3.32
CA LEU A 178 3.61 3.14 3.15
C LEU A 178 3.06 2.55 4.44
N THR A 179 2.10 3.21 5.09
CA THR A 179 1.60 2.69 6.35
C THR A 179 0.63 1.54 6.14
N GLN A 180 0.59 0.60 7.08
CA GLN A 180 -0.60 -0.22 7.31
C GLN A 180 -1.84 0.68 7.45
N PHE A 181 -3.00 0.17 7.07
CA PHE A 181 -4.24 0.91 7.26
C PHE A 181 -4.52 1.17 8.74
N PHE A 182 -5.19 2.29 8.99
CA PHE A 182 -5.64 2.74 10.30
C PHE A 182 -6.97 3.49 10.12
N PHE A 183 -7.69 3.71 11.22
CA PHE A 183 -8.98 4.42 11.22
C PHE A 183 -9.03 5.59 12.22
N ASP A 184 -7.94 5.85 12.93
CA ASP A 184 -7.77 6.99 13.84
C ASP A 184 -6.66 7.91 13.33
N ASN A 185 -7.03 9.08 12.82
CA ASN A 185 -6.08 10.08 12.31
C ASN A 185 -5.24 10.72 13.41
N ASP A 186 -5.75 10.83 14.64
CA ASP A 186 -4.96 11.33 15.76
C ASP A 186 -3.85 10.34 16.14
N ASN A 187 -4.09 9.05 15.93
CA ASN A 187 -3.05 8.02 16.08
C ASN A 187 -1.95 8.20 15.02
N PHE A 188 -2.33 8.46 13.77
CA PHE A 188 -1.39 8.73 12.70
C PHE A 188 -0.54 9.98 12.96
N ASP A 189 -1.12 11.06 13.49
CA ASP A 189 -0.36 12.26 13.86
C ASP A 189 0.66 11.98 14.97
N ARG A 190 0.23 11.32 16.07
CA ARG A 190 1.14 10.88 17.14
C ARG A 190 2.25 9.97 16.61
N TYR A 191 1.94 9.14 15.62
CA TYR A 191 2.92 8.30 14.95
C TYR A 191 3.92 9.14 14.16
N LEU A 192 3.47 10.11 13.35
CA LEU A 192 4.34 11.02 12.61
C LEU A 192 5.25 11.82 13.55
N GLU A 193 4.74 12.33 14.67
CA GLU A 193 5.57 13.02 15.67
C GLU A 193 6.72 12.14 16.16
N ARG A 194 6.47 10.86 16.45
CA ARG A 194 7.50 9.90 16.86
C ARG A 194 8.50 9.60 15.73
N VAL A 195 8.00 9.40 14.50
CA VAL A 195 8.84 9.18 13.31
C VAL A 195 9.78 10.35 13.10
N ARG A 196 9.26 11.59 13.13
CA ARG A 196 10.06 12.81 12.98
C ARG A 196 11.00 13.03 14.18
N GLY A 197 10.54 12.76 15.40
CA GLY A 197 11.37 12.79 16.61
C GLY A 197 12.56 11.81 16.58
N ALA A 198 12.42 10.68 15.87
CA ALA A 198 13.51 9.74 15.63
C ALA A 198 14.46 10.15 14.48
N GLY A 199 14.26 11.32 13.87
CA GLY A 199 15.10 11.83 12.78
C GLY A 199 14.83 11.19 11.41
N ILE A 200 13.70 10.52 11.23
CA ILE A 200 13.31 9.90 9.96
C ILE A 200 12.66 10.96 9.08
N SER A 201 13.26 11.29 7.94
CA SER A 201 12.83 12.37 7.04
C SER A 201 12.10 11.91 5.78
N ILE A 202 12.10 10.61 5.47
CA ILE A 202 11.41 10.09 4.28
C ILE A 202 9.89 10.33 4.37
N PRO A 203 9.19 10.50 3.24
CA PRO A 203 7.74 10.58 3.21
C PRO A 203 7.09 9.35 3.86
N VAL A 204 6.05 9.58 4.66
CA VAL A 204 5.22 8.53 5.26
C VAL A 204 3.82 8.71 4.69
N VAL A 205 3.45 7.82 3.78
CA VAL A 205 2.20 7.86 3.02
C VAL A 205 1.16 7.02 3.76
N PRO A 206 0.04 7.60 4.23
CA PRO A 206 -1.04 6.84 4.85
C PRO A 206 -1.65 5.82 3.88
N GLY A 207 -1.66 4.56 4.31
CA GLY A 207 -2.46 3.50 3.72
C GLY A 207 -3.93 3.63 4.12
N ILE A 208 -4.83 3.75 3.15
CA ILE A 208 -6.27 3.87 3.37
C ILE A 208 -6.95 2.62 2.82
N MET A 209 -7.77 1.97 3.66
CA MET A 209 -8.56 0.82 3.24
C MET A 209 -10.05 1.14 3.27
N PRO A 210 -10.68 1.35 2.10
CA PRO A 210 -12.13 1.46 2.03
C PRO A 210 -12.83 0.18 2.52
N ILE A 211 -13.82 0.33 3.38
CA ILE A 211 -14.44 -0.80 4.13
C ILE A 211 -15.46 -1.53 3.26
N GLN A 212 -15.04 -2.59 2.57
CA GLN A 212 -15.97 -3.41 1.78
C GLN A 212 -16.88 -4.31 2.63
N ASN A 213 -16.30 -4.87 3.69
CA ASN A 213 -16.97 -5.78 4.61
C ASN A 213 -16.40 -5.58 6.02
N LEU A 214 -17.17 -4.96 6.91
CA LEU A 214 -16.72 -4.62 8.26
C LEU A 214 -16.37 -5.87 9.10
N THR A 215 -17.08 -6.97 8.90
CA THR A 215 -16.81 -8.24 9.60
C THR A 215 -15.47 -8.83 9.17
N GLN A 216 -15.18 -8.85 7.86
CA GLN A 216 -13.89 -9.30 7.34
C GLN A 216 -12.76 -8.36 7.77
N LEU A 217 -13.02 -7.06 7.74
CA LEU A 217 -12.10 -6.04 8.21
C LEU A 217 -11.69 -6.26 9.66
N LYS A 218 -12.65 -6.46 10.57
CA LYS A 218 -12.36 -6.71 11.99
C LYS A 218 -11.45 -7.93 12.20
N ARG A 219 -11.64 -8.99 11.42
CA ARG A 219 -10.77 -10.18 11.46
C ARG A 219 -9.36 -9.86 10.96
N PHE A 220 -9.24 -9.11 9.87
CA PHE A 220 -7.96 -8.73 9.28
C PHE A 220 -7.18 -7.75 10.17
N ALA A 221 -7.86 -6.75 10.72
CA ALA A 221 -7.29 -5.75 11.63
C ALA A 221 -6.66 -6.39 12.88
N GLY A 222 -7.32 -7.41 13.46
CA GLY A 222 -6.75 -8.16 14.58
C GLY A 222 -5.43 -8.85 14.24
N ALA A 223 -5.25 -9.33 13.00
CA ALA A 223 -3.99 -9.93 12.56
C ALA A 223 -2.89 -8.88 12.28
N CYS A 224 -3.28 -7.66 11.86
CA CYS A 224 -2.36 -6.56 11.59
C CYS A 224 -2.02 -5.71 12.82
N GLY A 225 -2.72 -5.90 13.95
CA GLY A 225 -2.58 -5.06 15.15
C GLY A 225 -3.31 -3.72 15.05
N THR A 226 -4.18 -3.54 14.05
CA THR A 226 -4.93 -2.30 13.82
C THR A 226 -6.18 -2.28 14.71
N VAL A 227 -6.45 -1.13 15.34
CA VAL A 227 -7.67 -0.92 16.12
C VAL A 227 -8.82 -0.50 15.21
N ILE A 228 -9.99 -1.12 15.37
CA ILE A 228 -11.24 -0.71 14.71
C ILE A 228 -12.04 0.15 15.71
N PRO A 229 -12.17 1.47 15.49
CA PRO A 229 -12.93 2.34 16.39
C PRO A 229 -14.41 1.96 16.46
N ALA A 230 -15.02 2.12 17.64
CA ALA A 230 -16.42 1.79 17.88
C ALA A 230 -17.40 2.59 16.99
N PHE A 231 -17.03 3.83 16.61
CA PHE A 231 -17.89 4.64 15.73
C PHE A 231 -18.15 3.97 14.37
N LEU A 232 -17.26 3.07 13.90
CA LEU A 232 -17.50 2.34 12.67
C LEU A 232 -18.67 1.35 12.80
N ASP A 233 -18.88 0.76 13.98
CA ASP A 233 -20.07 -0.06 14.19
C ASP A 233 -21.34 0.78 14.14
N GLU A 234 -21.31 1.98 14.71
CA GLU A 234 -22.43 2.91 14.69
C GLU A 234 -22.74 3.41 13.28
N ARG A 235 -21.72 3.73 12.47
CA ARG A 235 -21.88 4.17 11.08
C ARG A 235 -22.47 3.09 10.19
N PHE A 236 -22.15 1.82 10.42
CA PHE A 236 -22.61 0.69 9.60
C PHE A 236 -23.88 0.02 10.14
N ALA A 237 -24.37 0.40 11.32
CA ALA A 237 -25.56 -0.17 11.93
C ALA A 237 -26.81 -0.02 11.04
N GLY A 238 -27.55 -1.13 10.83
CA GLY A 238 -28.81 -1.12 10.08
C GLY A 238 -28.66 -1.19 8.55
N PHE A 239 -27.45 -1.41 8.03
CA PHE A 239 -27.15 -1.57 6.60
C PHE A 239 -26.77 -3.01 6.20
N ASP A 240 -26.97 -4.00 7.06
CA ASP A 240 -26.52 -5.38 6.84
C ASP A 240 -27.06 -5.97 5.52
N ASP A 241 -28.34 -5.75 5.23
CA ASP A 241 -29.04 -6.22 4.02
C ASP A 241 -29.13 -5.15 2.91
N LYS A 242 -28.44 -4.01 3.08
CA LYS A 242 -28.52 -2.83 2.20
C LYS A 242 -27.18 -2.55 1.54
N ALA A 243 -26.83 -3.36 0.55
CA ALA A 243 -25.50 -3.37 -0.04
C ALA A 243 -25.09 -2.02 -0.68
N GLU A 244 -26.01 -1.32 -1.33
CA GLU A 244 -25.74 -0.03 -1.98
C GLU A 244 -25.49 1.08 -0.95
N GLU A 245 -26.36 1.19 0.06
CA GLU A 245 -26.21 2.16 1.15
C GLU A 245 -24.96 1.90 1.97
N ARG A 246 -24.65 0.61 2.25
CA ARG A 246 -23.42 0.23 2.92
C ARG A 246 -22.17 0.67 2.14
N ALA A 247 -22.21 0.56 0.81
CA ALA A 247 -21.10 1.02 -0.05
C ALA A 247 -20.94 2.55 0.00
N LYS A 248 -22.05 3.31 0.04
CA LYS A 248 -22.02 4.77 0.22
C LYS A 248 -21.40 5.18 1.55
N VAL A 249 -21.85 4.58 2.66
CA VAL A 249 -21.28 4.81 4.00
C VAL A 249 -19.78 4.48 4.02
N ALA A 250 -19.38 3.36 3.42
CA ALA A 250 -17.97 2.99 3.33
C ALA A 250 -17.13 4.01 2.55
N ALA A 251 -17.67 4.56 1.45
CA ALA A 251 -17.00 5.58 0.67
C ALA A 251 -16.90 6.91 1.44
N GLU A 252 -17.96 7.31 2.13
CA GLU A 252 -18.00 8.51 2.98
C GLU A 252 -16.97 8.43 4.11
N VAL A 253 -16.91 7.32 4.85
CA VAL A 253 -15.96 7.13 5.95
C VAL A 253 -14.50 7.27 5.47
N ALA A 254 -14.15 6.64 4.35
CA ALA A 254 -12.78 6.73 3.81
C ALA A 254 -12.48 8.13 3.24
N ALA A 255 -13.46 8.78 2.61
CA ALA A 255 -13.31 10.15 2.14
C ALA A 255 -13.13 11.13 3.31
N GLU A 256 -13.96 11.07 4.35
CA GLU A 256 -13.85 11.87 5.58
C GLU A 256 -12.47 11.71 6.23
N GLN A 257 -11.95 10.47 6.28
CA GLN A 257 -10.62 10.19 6.79
C GLN A 257 -9.53 10.91 5.98
N ILE A 258 -9.59 10.82 4.65
CA ILE A 258 -8.63 11.47 3.74
C ILE A 258 -8.76 13.00 3.84
N GLU A 259 -9.97 13.55 3.84
CA GLU A 259 -10.18 14.99 3.96
C GLU A 259 -9.61 15.56 5.25
N ASP A 260 -9.74 14.82 6.34
CA ASP A 260 -9.18 15.21 7.61
C ASP A 260 -7.64 15.17 7.59
N LEU A 261 -7.03 14.15 6.99
CA LEU A 261 -5.58 14.09 6.76
C LEU A 261 -5.09 15.23 5.84
N VAL A 262 -5.86 15.60 4.82
CA VAL A 262 -5.58 16.76 3.96
C VAL A 262 -5.60 18.06 4.76
N ARG A 263 -6.56 18.26 5.66
CA ARG A 263 -6.57 19.43 6.56
C ARG A 263 -5.37 19.47 7.50
N ARG A 264 -4.78 18.32 7.80
CA ARG A 264 -3.54 18.16 8.58
C ARG A 264 -2.25 18.30 7.73
N GLY A 265 -2.39 18.58 6.42
CA GLY A 265 -1.26 18.80 5.50
C GLY A 265 -0.73 17.55 4.79
N ILE A 266 -1.48 16.44 4.82
CA ILE A 266 -1.11 15.20 4.12
C ILE A 266 -1.81 15.14 2.76
N HIS A 267 -1.04 15.02 1.69
CA HIS A 267 -1.56 15.07 0.31
C HIS A 267 -1.33 13.79 -0.50
N ASP A 268 -0.58 12.83 0.06
CA ASP A 268 -0.25 11.57 -0.59
C ASP A 268 -0.99 10.43 0.09
N PHE A 269 -1.67 9.58 -0.67
CA PHE A 269 -2.43 8.45 -0.12
C PHE A 269 -2.17 7.16 -0.90
N HIS A 270 -2.11 6.05 -0.18
CA HIS A 270 -2.00 4.71 -0.77
C HIS A 270 -3.28 3.93 -0.50
N LEU A 271 -4.06 3.59 -1.53
CA LEU A 271 -5.36 2.95 -1.33
C LEU A 271 -5.28 1.45 -1.59
N TYR A 272 -5.70 0.67 -0.59
CA TYR A 272 -5.86 -0.79 -0.70
C TYR A 272 -7.16 -1.11 -1.46
N THR A 273 -7.05 -1.41 -2.75
CA THR A 273 -8.23 -1.52 -3.63
C THR A 273 -9.00 -2.83 -3.46
N MET A 274 -8.33 -3.86 -2.94
CA MET A 274 -8.80 -5.24 -2.93
C MET A 274 -9.22 -5.75 -4.33
N ASN A 275 -8.54 -5.28 -5.38
CA ASN A 275 -8.89 -5.52 -6.79
C ASN A 275 -10.33 -5.08 -7.13
N ARG A 276 -10.85 -4.02 -6.50
CA ARG A 276 -12.18 -3.47 -6.79
C ARG A 276 -12.15 -1.97 -6.98
N ALA A 277 -12.72 -1.51 -8.08
CA ALA A 277 -12.78 -0.10 -8.43
C ALA A 277 -14.00 0.68 -7.92
N PRO A 278 -15.23 0.13 -7.80
CA PRO A 278 -16.40 0.95 -7.49
C PRO A 278 -16.29 1.73 -6.17
N LEU A 279 -15.88 1.06 -5.09
CA LEU A 279 -15.74 1.71 -3.78
C LEU A 279 -14.60 2.72 -3.77
N VAL A 280 -13.45 2.38 -4.39
CA VAL A 280 -12.31 3.31 -4.50
C VAL A 280 -12.70 4.54 -5.32
N SER A 281 -13.38 4.36 -6.44
CA SER A 281 -13.85 5.46 -7.28
C SER A 281 -14.82 6.36 -6.53
N ALA A 282 -15.78 5.79 -5.78
CA ALA A 282 -16.71 6.55 -4.96
C ALA A 282 -15.99 7.39 -3.88
N VAL A 283 -14.91 6.88 -3.28
CA VAL A 283 -14.07 7.66 -2.35
C VAL A 283 -13.44 8.86 -3.06
N LEU A 284 -12.84 8.64 -4.23
CA LEU A 284 -12.18 9.71 -5.00
C LEU A 284 -13.19 10.75 -5.53
N GLU A 285 -14.38 10.31 -5.93
CA GLU A 285 -15.50 11.17 -6.34
C GLU A 285 -15.98 12.03 -5.17
N ASN A 286 -16.14 11.45 -3.97
CA ASN A 286 -16.51 12.19 -2.76
C ASN A 286 -15.45 13.24 -2.37
N LEU A 287 -14.17 12.99 -2.65
CA LEU A 287 -13.08 13.95 -2.46
C LEU A 287 -13.08 15.08 -3.52
N GLY A 288 -13.97 15.02 -4.51
CA GLY A 288 -14.05 15.98 -5.60
C GLY A 288 -12.95 15.82 -6.65
N LEU A 289 -12.24 14.68 -6.65
CA LEU A 289 -11.24 14.40 -7.67
C LEU A 289 -11.94 14.11 -9.00
N SER A 290 -11.25 14.43 -10.09
CA SER A 290 -11.75 14.21 -11.44
C SER A 290 -10.86 13.23 -12.17
N ARG A 291 -11.49 12.32 -12.90
CA ARG A 291 -10.79 11.43 -13.83
C ARG A 291 -10.15 12.27 -14.94
N ARG A 292 -8.94 11.92 -15.37
CA ARG A 292 -8.38 12.46 -16.61
C ARG A 292 -9.37 12.15 -17.73
N GLN A 293 -9.84 13.19 -18.42
CA GLN A 293 -10.55 12.98 -19.67
C GLN A 293 -9.57 12.37 -20.65
N THR A 294 -9.73 11.07 -20.94
CA THR A 294 -9.14 10.50 -22.15
C THR A 294 -9.68 11.34 -23.29
N LYS A 295 -8.81 12.11 -23.96
CA LYS A 295 -9.17 12.68 -25.26
C LYS A 295 -9.61 11.49 -26.09
N SER A 296 -10.91 11.35 -26.34
CA SER A 296 -11.37 10.50 -27.41
C SER A 296 -10.56 10.95 -28.62
N ALA A 297 -9.83 10.01 -29.23
CA ALA A 297 -9.28 10.27 -30.55
C ALA A 297 -10.50 10.69 -31.38
N GLY A 298 -10.57 11.99 -31.68
CA GLY A 298 -11.64 12.53 -32.50
C GLY A 298 -11.63 11.68 -33.76
N ALA A 299 -12.74 10.99 -34.01
CA ALA A 299 -13.05 10.51 -35.34
C ALA A 299 -13.11 11.76 -36.22
N ALA A 300 -11.98 12.10 -36.81
CA ALA A 300 -11.81 13.11 -37.82
C ALA A 300 -11.45 12.39 -39.12
N ALA A 301 -12.28 12.67 -40.12
CA ALA A 301 -12.33 12.16 -41.50
C ALA A 301 -13.01 10.78 -41.68
#